data_AF-A0A5C6YE39-F1
#
_entry.id   AF-A0A5C6YE39-F1
#
_cell.length_a   1.000
_cell.length_b   1.000
_cell.length_c   1.000
_cell.angle_alpha   90.00
_cell.angle_beta   90.00
_cell.angle_gamma   90.00
#
_symmetry.space_group_name_H-M   'P 1'
#
loop_
_entity.id
_entity.type
_entity.pdbx_description
1 polymer ?
#
loop_
_entity_poly.entity_id
_entity_poly.type
_entity_poly.pdbx_seq_one_letter_code
_entity_poly.pdbx_strand_id
1 'polypeptide(L)'
;MKKEIIQTLAHNFEDHSQTTDSGIEFWFARDLQQLLGYSEWRNFHNIIKRAQNIIMHKHILGKIVKCNKKVKLGSNAKRSIIDYQIDNEAFLIIQELSSSFKLNNFFSIRNESVVLQLVKKYCHHNKLFFKYQFNLDKYYYDCIINNKILLEFDEPHHRVSQRQKIIDNDKNRIARENDFLIFRVNLQMDIIDIILFIEKNA
;
A
#
# COMPACT_ATOMS: atom_id res chain seq x y z
N MET A 1 30.62 0.48 -0.91
CA MET A 1 29.41 1.30 -1.14
C MET A 1 28.09 0.65 -0.76
N LYS A 2 27.47 -0.29 -1.52
CA LYS A 2 26.15 -0.86 -1.14
C LYS A 2 26.14 -1.54 0.24
N LYS A 3 27.21 -2.29 0.57
CA LYS A 3 27.35 -3.03 1.84
C LYS A 3 27.58 -2.11 3.05
N GLU A 4 28.35 -1.04 2.87
CA GLU A 4 28.59 -0.02 3.90
C GLU A 4 27.32 0.80 4.18
N ILE A 5 26.57 1.20 3.15
CA ILE A 5 25.29 1.91 3.32
C ILE A 5 24.27 1.03 4.06
N ILE A 6 24.21 -0.27 3.75
CA ILE A 6 23.36 -1.24 4.45
C ILE A 6 23.80 -1.38 5.92
N GLN A 7 25.11 -1.45 6.19
CA GLN A 7 25.64 -1.53 7.56
C GLN A 7 25.38 -0.25 8.37
N THR A 8 25.56 0.93 7.79
CA THR A 8 25.27 2.21 8.47
C THR A 8 23.78 2.40 8.73
N LEU A 9 22.92 2.00 7.78
CA LEU A 9 21.46 2.03 7.99
C LEU A 9 21.04 1.04 9.07
N ALA A 10 21.55 -0.19 9.05
CA ALA A 10 21.26 -1.20 10.07
C ALA A 10 21.67 -0.75 11.48
N HIS A 11 22.86 -0.16 11.61
CA HIS A 11 23.33 0.41 12.88
C HIS A 11 22.41 1.53 13.40
N ASN A 12 21.97 2.42 12.49
CA ASN A 12 21.03 3.48 12.86
C ASN A 12 19.64 2.96 13.29
N PHE A 13 19.20 1.80 12.79
CA PHE A 13 17.92 1.23 13.23
C PHE A 13 18.05 0.59 14.61
N GLU A 14 19.08 -0.22 14.84
CA GLU A 14 19.34 -0.85 16.14
C GLU A 14 19.50 0.21 17.25
N ASP A 15 20.19 1.32 16.98
CA ASP A 15 20.35 2.43 17.93
C ASP A 15 19.04 3.14 18.33
N HIS A 16 17.99 2.98 17.51
CA HIS A 16 16.66 3.55 17.76
C HIS A 16 15.64 2.50 18.23
N SER A 17 16.07 1.26 18.42
CA SER A 17 15.23 0.26 19.07
C SER A 17 15.05 0.62 20.55
N GLN A 18 13.96 0.13 21.12
CA GLN A 18 13.58 0.30 22.51
C GLN A 18 13.23 -1.08 23.05
N THR A 19 13.39 -1.28 24.34
CA THR A 19 13.04 -2.53 24.99
C THR A 19 11.90 -2.30 25.96
N THR A 20 10.88 -3.14 25.92
CA THR A 20 9.84 -3.15 26.98
C THR A 20 10.43 -3.65 28.29
N ASP A 21 9.73 -3.44 29.40
CA ASP A 21 10.10 -4.00 30.71
C ASP A 21 10.21 -5.54 30.69
N SER A 22 9.55 -6.20 29.73
CA SER A 22 9.59 -7.64 29.51
C SER A 22 10.70 -8.10 28.56
N GLY A 23 11.64 -7.23 28.19
CA GLY A 23 12.77 -7.58 27.33
C GLY A 23 12.44 -7.66 25.84
N ILE A 24 11.26 -7.20 25.40
CA ILE A 24 10.85 -7.28 23.99
C ILE A 24 11.33 -6.02 23.26
N GLU A 25 12.09 -6.22 22.19
CA GLU A 25 12.55 -5.15 21.32
C GLU A 25 11.43 -4.61 20.43
N PHE A 26 11.36 -3.29 20.30
CA PHE A 26 10.41 -2.60 19.44
C PHE A 26 10.96 -1.26 18.96
N TRP A 27 10.37 -0.71 17.91
CA TRP A 27 10.62 0.64 17.44
C TRP A 27 9.37 1.50 17.53
N PHE A 28 9.56 2.80 17.78
CA PHE A 28 8.49 3.76 17.57
C PHE A 28 8.37 4.10 16.08
N ALA A 29 7.14 4.12 15.59
CA ALA A 29 6.90 4.41 14.18
C ALA A 29 7.35 5.82 13.77
N ARG A 30 7.30 6.83 14.66
CA ARG A 30 7.87 8.15 14.34
C ARG A 30 9.38 8.15 14.14
N ASP A 31 10.12 7.25 14.77
CA ASP A 31 11.57 7.15 14.56
C ASP A 31 11.84 6.44 13.24
N LEU A 32 11.14 5.33 12.99
CA LEU A 32 11.23 4.62 11.71
C LEU A 32 10.87 5.51 10.51
N GLN A 33 9.89 6.40 10.65
CA GLN A 33 9.55 7.39 9.63
C GLN A 33 10.80 8.17 9.18
N GLN A 34 11.57 8.69 10.14
CA GLN A 34 12.75 9.51 9.88
C GLN A 34 13.87 8.67 9.27
N LEU A 35 14.13 7.50 9.84
CA LEU A 35 15.19 6.59 9.39
C LEU A 35 14.93 6.05 7.97
N LEU A 36 13.66 5.81 7.63
CA LEU A 36 13.26 5.37 6.30
C LEU A 36 13.11 6.54 5.30
N GLY A 37 13.26 7.79 5.75
CA GLY A 37 13.32 8.97 4.89
C GLY A 37 11.95 9.54 4.48
N TYR A 38 10.90 9.30 5.27
CA TYR A 38 9.58 9.87 5.01
C TYR A 38 9.46 11.26 5.64
N SER A 39 9.31 12.29 4.80
CA SER A 39 9.13 13.67 5.26
C SER A 39 7.78 13.90 5.97
N GLU A 40 6.72 13.26 5.48
CA GLU A 40 5.36 13.44 5.99
C GLU A 40 4.82 12.20 6.72
N TRP A 41 4.31 12.41 7.93
CA TRP A 41 3.71 11.32 8.74
C TRP A 41 2.57 10.61 8.02
N ARG A 42 1.73 11.34 7.27
CA ARG A 42 0.58 10.74 6.56
C ARG A 42 1.02 9.61 5.63
N ASN A 43 2.14 9.78 4.94
CA ASN A 43 2.66 8.81 3.99
C ASN A 43 3.19 7.57 4.72
N PHE A 44 3.95 7.77 5.79
CA PHE A 44 4.44 6.65 6.59
C PHE A 44 3.31 5.93 7.34
N HIS A 45 2.29 6.65 7.79
CA HIS A 45 1.12 6.06 8.44
C HIS A 45 0.35 5.12 7.51
N ASN A 46 0.31 5.41 6.21
CA ASN A 46 -0.28 4.50 5.22
C ASN A 46 0.52 3.18 5.14
N ILE A 47 1.84 3.23 5.22
CA ILE A 47 2.71 2.05 5.22
C ILE A 47 2.44 1.19 6.46
N ILE A 48 2.31 1.81 7.64
CA ILE A 48 1.95 1.11 8.88
C ILE A 48 0.60 0.39 8.72
N LYS A 49 -0.42 1.07 8.19
CA LYS A 49 -1.75 0.46 7.96
C LYS A 49 -1.67 -0.73 7.01
N ARG A 50 -0.85 -0.64 5.96
CA ARG A 50 -0.63 -1.74 5.01
C ARG A 50 0.06 -2.92 5.66
N ALA A 51 1.10 -2.69 6.47
CA ALA A 51 1.75 -3.73 7.25
C ALA A 51 0.76 -4.42 8.22
N GLN A 52 -0.09 -3.65 8.90
CA GLN A 52 -1.16 -4.20 9.76
C GLN A 52 -2.12 -5.11 8.98
N ASN A 53 -2.54 -4.69 7.79
CA ASN A 53 -3.41 -5.51 6.94
C ASN A 53 -2.72 -6.80 6.51
N ILE A 54 -1.45 -6.76 6.12
CA ILE A 54 -0.68 -7.94 5.73
C ILE A 54 -0.56 -8.92 6.91
N ILE A 55 -0.13 -8.45 8.07
CA ILE A 55 0.00 -9.26 9.29
C ILE A 55 -1.34 -9.95 9.61
N MET A 56 -2.44 -9.19 9.59
CA MET A 56 -3.75 -9.69 9.95
C MET A 56 -4.31 -10.70 8.92
N HIS A 57 -4.18 -10.43 7.61
CA HIS A 57 -4.82 -11.26 6.59
C HIS A 57 -3.95 -12.41 6.09
N LYS A 58 -2.62 -12.25 6.07
CA LYS A 58 -1.68 -13.30 5.65
C LYS A 58 -1.19 -14.16 6.80
N HIS A 59 -1.71 -13.95 8.02
CA HIS A 59 -1.30 -14.65 9.25
C HIS A 59 0.22 -14.68 9.46
N ILE A 60 0.89 -13.57 9.10
CA ILE A 60 2.32 -13.42 9.29
C ILE A 60 2.58 -12.98 10.74
N LEU A 61 3.67 -13.47 11.32
CA LEU A 61 4.13 -13.02 12.63
C LEU A 61 4.46 -11.52 12.58
N GLY A 62 4.12 -10.79 13.64
CA GLY A 62 4.40 -9.36 13.77
C GLY A 62 3.33 -8.62 14.54
N LYS A 63 3.75 -7.57 15.23
CA LYS A 63 2.90 -6.81 16.15
C LYS A 63 3.11 -5.32 15.95
N ILE A 64 2.01 -4.64 15.64
CA ILE A 64 1.94 -3.18 15.55
C ILE A 64 0.89 -2.70 16.57
N VAL A 65 1.35 -2.15 17.68
CA VAL A 65 0.49 -1.71 18.79
C VAL A 65 0.39 -0.19 18.79
N LYS A 66 -0.84 0.34 18.77
CA LYS A 66 -1.05 1.79 18.94
C LYS A 66 -0.65 2.21 20.34
N CYS A 67 0.17 3.26 20.44
CA CYS A 67 0.65 3.79 21.70
C CYS A 67 0.63 5.33 21.68
N ASN A 68 1.12 5.93 22.76
CA ASN A 68 1.39 7.36 22.82
C ASN A 68 2.89 7.59 22.99
N LYS A 69 3.46 8.50 22.20
CA LYS A 69 4.86 8.91 22.32
C LYS A 69 4.94 10.36 22.78
N LYS A 70 5.82 10.64 23.74
CA LYS A 70 6.11 12.01 24.19
C LYS A 70 7.16 12.62 23.26
N VAL A 71 6.83 13.74 22.63
CA VAL A 71 7.75 14.51 21.78
C VAL A 71 8.05 15.87 22.39
N LYS A 72 9.29 16.34 22.25
CA LYS A 72 9.69 17.70 22.67
C LYS A 72 9.21 18.71 21.64
N LEU A 73 8.64 19.82 22.12
CA LEU A 73 8.33 21.00 21.33
C LEU A 73 9.48 22.03 21.47
N GLY A 74 9.49 23.04 20.60
CA GLY A 74 10.54 24.07 20.55
C GLY A 74 10.75 24.89 21.83
N SER A 75 9.86 24.75 22.82
CA SER A 75 9.91 25.43 24.13
C SER A 75 10.24 24.50 25.31
N ASN A 76 10.87 23.34 25.07
CA ASN A 76 11.05 22.25 26.06
C ASN A 76 9.73 21.62 26.60
N ALA A 77 8.57 22.12 26.19
CA ALA A 77 7.28 21.49 26.49
C ALA A 77 7.20 20.10 25.84
N LYS A 78 6.68 19.10 26.56
CA LYS A 78 6.45 17.76 26.03
C LYS A 78 4.99 17.58 25.66
N ARG A 79 4.70 17.11 24.45
CA ARG A 79 3.35 16.73 24.02
C ARG A 79 3.25 15.24 23.80
N SER A 80 2.14 14.65 24.25
CA SER A 80 1.79 13.27 23.91
C SER A 80 1.13 13.23 22.53
N ILE A 81 1.67 12.43 21.62
CA ILE A 81 1.11 12.21 20.28
C ILE A 81 0.82 10.73 20.08
N ILE A 82 -0.16 10.42 19.22
CA ILE A 82 -0.45 9.04 18.81
C ILE A 82 0.71 8.51 17.98
N ASP A 83 1.19 7.33 18.36
CA ASP A 83 2.24 6.60 17.67
C ASP A 83 1.98 5.09 17.68
N TYR A 84 2.95 4.31 17.21
CA TYR A 84 2.87 2.85 17.20
C TYR A 84 4.19 2.23 17.65
N GLN A 85 4.11 1.16 18.43
CA GLN A 85 5.21 0.24 18.71
C GLN A 85 5.19 -0.88 17.67
N ILE A 86 6.34 -1.13 17.06
CA ILE A 86 6.53 -2.06 15.95
C ILE A 86 7.60 -3.07 16.39
N ASP A 87 7.26 -4.34 16.46
CA ASP A 87 8.25 -5.40 16.72
C ASP A 87 9.12 -5.69 15.50
N ASN A 88 10.14 -6.54 15.67
CA ASN A 88 11.09 -6.86 14.61
C ASN A 88 10.44 -7.43 13.35
N GLU A 89 9.51 -8.38 13.50
CA GLU A 89 8.83 -9.00 12.35
C GLU A 89 7.98 -7.97 11.58
N ALA A 90 7.23 -7.12 12.28
CA ALA A 90 6.47 -6.04 11.64
C ALA A 90 7.40 -4.98 11.02
N PHE A 91 8.58 -4.74 11.60
CA PHE A 91 9.57 -3.82 11.05
C PHE A 91 10.11 -4.31 9.72
N LEU A 92 10.41 -5.61 9.57
CA LEU A 92 10.86 -6.20 8.30
C LEU A 92 9.81 -5.98 7.17
N ILE A 93 8.53 -6.19 7.48
CA ILE A 93 7.43 -5.92 6.54
C ILE A 93 7.37 -4.42 6.18
N ILE A 94 7.53 -3.53 7.16
CA ILE A 94 7.55 -2.08 6.93
C ILE A 94 8.76 -1.67 6.09
N GLN A 95 9.92 -2.28 6.28
CA GLN A 95 11.09 -2.05 5.45
C GLN A 95 10.85 -2.48 3.99
N GLU A 96 10.25 -3.65 3.77
CA GLU A 96 9.92 -4.14 2.43
C GLU A 96 8.96 -3.18 1.73
N LEU A 97 7.88 -2.79 2.41
CA LEU A 97 6.91 -1.81 1.91
C LEU A 97 7.54 -0.43 1.67
N SER A 98 8.53 -0.04 2.48
CA SER A 98 9.21 1.25 2.36
C SER A 98 10.29 1.28 1.29
N SER A 99 10.94 0.14 1.00
CA SER A 99 11.83 0.01 -0.14
C SER A 99 11.06 0.19 -1.45
N SER A 100 9.82 -0.33 -1.48
CA SER A 100 8.85 -0.05 -2.54
C SER A 100 8.43 1.42 -2.56
N PHE A 101 8.34 2.12 -1.42
CA PHE A 101 8.05 3.57 -1.39
C PHE A 101 9.17 4.44 -1.96
N LYS A 102 10.44 4.14 -1.66
CA LYS A 102 11.58 4.84 -2.30
C LYS A 102 11.62 4.60 -3.81
N LEU A 103 11.16 3.44 -4.27
CA LEU A 103 10.87 3.17 -5.70
C LEU A 103 9.57 3.84 -6.18
N ASN A 104 8.56 4.05 -5.33
CA ASN A 104 7.27 4.65 -5.70
C ASN A 104 7.25 6.18 -5.69
N ASN A 105 8.28 6.85 -5.17
CA ASN A 105 8.53 8.24 -5.57
C ASN A 105 8.81 8.35 -7.10
N PHE A 106 9.09 7.23 -7.79
CA PHE A 106 9.08 7.17 -9.26
C PHE A 106 7.74 6.72 -9.87
N PHE A 107 6.81 6.13 -9.11
CA PHE A 107 5.57 5.55 -9.65
C PHE A 107 4.37 5.70 -8.69
N SER A 108 3.96 6.94 -8.38
CA SER A 108 2.54 7.17 -8.10
C SER A 108 1.70 6.59 -9.26
N ILE A 109 0.45 6.17 -9.03
CA ILE A 109 -0.53 5.87 -10.10
C ILE A 109 -0.88 7.18 -10.84
N ARG A 110 0.09 7.75 -11.52
CA ARG A 110 -0.02 8.81 -12.51
C ARG A 110 0.20 8.24 -13.92
N ASN A 111 0.71 7.01 -14.00
CA ASN A 111 0.99 6.34 -15.26
C ASN A 111 0.29 4.98 -15.27
N GLU A 112 -0.99 5.00 -15.67
CA GLU A 112 -1.85 3.81 -15.78
C GLU A 112 -1.18 2.72 -16.60
N SER A 113 -0.48 3.08 -17.68
CA SER A 113 0.26 2.13 -18.54
C SER A 113 1.32 1.35 -17.76
N VAL A 114 2.06 2.01 -16.86
CA VAL A 114 3.07 1.33 -16.03
C VAL A 114 2.41 0.39 -15.03
N VAL A 115 1.34 0.84 -14.36
CA VAL A 115 0.60 0.01 -13.40
C VAL A 115 0.03 -1.22 -14.10
N LEU A 116 -0.58 -1.04 -15.26
CA LEU A 116 -1.11 -2.10 -16.11
C LEU A 116 -0.02 -3.09 -16.57
N GLN A 117 1.20 -2.64 -16.84
CA GLN A 117 2.33 -3.53 -17.14
C GLN A 117 2.77 -4.33 -15.91
N LEU A 118 2.81 -3.72 -14.74
CA LEU A 118 3.17 -4.40 -13.48
C LEU A 118 2.12 -5.45 -13.10
N VAL A 119 0.83 -5.13 -13.21
CA VAL A 119 -0.27 -6.09 -12.98
C VAL A 119 -0.18 -7.25 -13.96
N LYS A 120 0.07 -7.00 -15.25
CA LYS A 120 0.29 -8.07 -16.24
C LYS A 120 1.45 -8.98 -15.85
N LYS A 121 2.58 -8.40 -15.42
CA LYS A 121 3.76 -9.16 -14.98
C LYS A 121 3.44 -10.03 -13.76
N TYR A 122 2.72 -9.49 -12.79
CA TYR A 122 2.26 -10.24 -11.62
C TYR A 122 1.35 -11.41 -12.03
N CYS A 123 0.36 -11.17 -12.89
CA CYS A 123 -0.56 -12.20 -13.37
C CYS A 123 0.20 -13.31 -14.10
N HIS A 124 1.12 -12.97 -15.00
CA HIS A 124 1.96 -13.94 -15.71
C HIS A 124 2.79 -14.80 -14.75
N HIS A 125 3.43 -14.19 -13.75
CA HIS A 125 4.22 -14.92 -12.76
C HIS A 125 3.37 -15.91 -11.95
N ASN A 126 2.16 -15.51 -11.58
CA ASN A 126 1.22 -16.32 -10.81
C ASN A 126 0.29 -17.19 -11.67
N LYS A 127 0.54 -17.29 -12.98
CA LYS A 127 -0.26 -18.07 -13.95
C LYS A 127 -1.75 -17.68 -13.99
N LEU A 128 -2.07 -16.43 -13.70
CA LEU A 128 -3.42 -15.86 -13.83
C LEU A 128 -3.65 -15.34 -15.26
N PHE A 129 -4.85 -15.56 -15.80
CA PHE A 129 -5.23 -14.97 -17.09
C PHE A 129 -5.23 -13.45 -17.00
N PHE A 130 -4.75 -12.78 -18.05
CA PHE A 130 -4.72 -11.33 -18.14
C PHE A 130 -4.98 -10.89 -19.59
N LYS A 131 -5.87 -9.91 -19.79
CA LYS A 131 -6.10 -9.29 -21.10
C LYS A 131 -6.39 -7.79 -20.95
N TYR A 132 -5.69 -6.97 -21.74
CA TYR A 132 -5.94 -5.53 -21.84
C TYR A 132 -7.26 -5.25 -22.58
N GLN A 133 -7.87 -4.09 -22.29
CA GLN A 133 -9.01 -3.54 -23.01
C GLN A 133 -10.11 -4.59 -23.21
N PHE A 134 -10.62 -5.10 -22.09
CA PHE A 134 -11.66 -6.11 -22.12
C PHE A 134 -13.00 -5.47 -22.47
N ASN A 135 -13.58 -5.89 -23.58
CA ASN A 135 -14.92 -5.51 -23.96
C ASN A 135 -15.94 -6.42 -23.25
N LEU A 136 -16.92 -5.80 -22.61
CA LEU A 136 -18.09 -6.46 -22.07
C LEU A 136 -19.32 -5.63 -22.46
N ASP A 137 -20.17 -6.21 -23.28
CA ASP A 137 -21.30 -5.53 -23.91
C ASP A 137 -20.84 -4.21 -24.59
N LYS A 138 -21.41 -3.07 -24.23
CA LYS A 138 -21.09 -1.76 -24.82
C LYS A 138 -19.91 -1.02 -24.18
N TYR A 139 -19.24 -1.62 -23.19
CA TYR A 139 -18.17 -0.95 -22.44
C TYR A 139 -16.82 -1.66 -22.57
N TYR A 140 -15.76 -0.87 -22.43
CA TYR A 140 -14.39 -1.35 -22.30
C TYR A 140 -13.91 -1.10 -20.88
N TYR A 141 -13.18 -2.09 -20.35
CA TYR A 141 -12.46 -2.05 -19.09
C TYR A 141 -10.96 -2.14 -19.36
N ASP A 142 -10.12 -1.51 -18.54
CA ASP A 142 -8.68 -1.41 -18.80
C ASP A 142 -8.00 -2.78 -18.87
N CYS A 143 -8.41 -3.70 -18.00
CA CYS A 143 -8.09 -5.11 -18.16
C CYS A 143 -9.07 -6.06 -17.45
N ILE A 144 -8.98 -7.32 -17.83
CA ILE A 144 -9.56 -8.45 -17.12
C ILE A 144 -8.46 -9.34 -16.53
N ILE A 145 -8.67 -9.83 -15.32
CA ILE A 145 -7.76 -10.70 -14.56
C ILE A 145 -8.52 -11.95 -14.11
N ASN A 146 -7.91 -13.11 -14.32
CA ASN A 146 -8.42 -14.44 -13.97
C ASN A 146 -9.88 -14.72 -14.35
N ASN A 147 -10.34 -14.19 -15.49
CA ASN A 147 -11.72 -14.30 -15.98
C ASN A 147 -12.81 -13.85 -15.00
N LYS A 148 -12.47 -13.06 -13.99
CA LYS A 148 -13.37 -12.70 -12.89
C LYS A 148 -13.27 -11.26 -12.45
N ILE A 149 -12.08 -10.67 -12.52
CA ILE A 149 -11.84 -9.30 -12.04
C ILE A 149 -11.73 -8.36 -13.25
N LEU A 150 -12.53 -7.30 -13.27
CA LEU A 150 -12.43 -6.18 -14.20
C LEU A 150 -11.77 -5.02 -13.47
N LEU A 151 -10.65 -4.53 -13.99
CA LEU A 151 -9.94 -3.39 -13.43
C LEU A 151 -10.21 -2.15 -14.28
N GLU A 152 -10.49 -1.03 -13.61
CA GLU A 152 -10.72 0.25 -14.26
C GLU A 152 -10.05 1.40 -13.49
N PHE A 153 -9.34 2.29 -14.17
CA PHE A 153 -8.77 3.50 -13.58
C PHE A 153 -9.83 4.61 -13.56
N ASP A 154 -10.12 5.12 -12.37
CA ASP A 154 -11.01 6.27 -12.21
C ASP A 154 -10.21 7.55 -12.52
N GLU A 155 -10.48 8.20 -13.66
CA GLU A 155 -9.95 9.54 -13.92
C GLU A 155 -10.57 10.57 -12.94
N PRO A 156 -9.77 11.51 -12.39
CA PRO A 156 -10.24 12.47 -11.38
C PRO A 156 -11.41 13.36 -11.84
N HIS A 157 -11.62 13.53 -13.15
CA HIS A 157 -12.74 14.29 -13.71
C HIS A 157 -14.09 13.55 -13.66
N HIS A 158 -14.10 12.24 -13.39
CA HIS A 158 -15.33 11.42 -13.36
C HIS A 158 -16.29 11.78 -12.22
N ARG A 159 -15.81 12.46 -11.17
CA ARG A 159 -16.62 12.80 -9.99
C ARG A 159 -17.53 14.02 -10.19
N VAL A 160 -17.22 14.86 -11.17
CA VAL A 160 -17.86 16.18 -11.36
C VAL A 160 -19.03 16.10 -12.34
N SER A 161 -18.99 15.18 -13.31
CA SER A 161 -20.02 15.04 -14.34
C SER A 161 -21.12 14.06 -13.93
N GLN A 162 -22.39 14.51 -13.89
CA GLN A 162 -23.56 13.64 -13.71
C GLN A 162 -23.63 12.53 -14.76
N ARG A 163 -23.23 12.82 -16.01
CA ARG A 163 -23.22 11.85 -17.11
C ARG A 163 -22.25 10.70 -16.83
N GLN A 164 -21.08 11.00 -16.27
CA GLN A 164 -20.08 9.98 -15.97
C GLN A 164 -20.53 9.04 -14.85
N LYS A 165 -21.20 9.58 -13.82
CA LYS A 165 -21.83 8.75 -12.77
C LYS A 165 -22.85 7.76 -13.31
N ILE A 166 -23.63 8.15 -14.32
CA ILE A 166 -24.60 7.25 -14.97
C ILE A 166 -23.88 6.13 -15.70
N ILE A 167 -22.82 6.46 -16.45
CA ILE A 167 -21.99 5.47 -17.16
C ILE A 167 -21.34 4.50 -16.17
N ASP A 168 -20.77 5.00 -15.08
CA ASP A 168 -20.12 4.19 -14.06
C ASP A 168 -21.09 3.23 -13.36
N ASN A 169 -22.31 3.70 -13.06
CA ASN A 169 -23.36 2.86 -12.49
C ASN A 169 -23.81 1.76 -13.46
N ASP A 170 -23.90 2.07 -14.74
CA ASP A 170 -24.28 1.12 -15.78
C ASP A 170 -23.18 0.06 -16.00
N LYS A 171 -21.91 0.47 -16.05
CA LYS A 171 -20.75 -0.45 -16.04
C LYS A 171 -20.79 -1.40 -14.83
N ASN A 172 -21.00 -0.85 -13.63
CA ASN A 172 -21.09 -1.63 -12.40
C ASN A 172 -22.23 -2.65 -12.44
N ARG A 173 -23.39 -2.28 -13.02
CA ARG A 173 -24.52 -3.20 -13.20
C ARG A 173 -24.15 -4.34 -14.17
N ILE A 174 -23.66 -4.01 -15.36
CA ILE A 174 -23.32 -5.00 -16.41
C ILE A 174 -22.27 -5.99 -15.90
N ALA A 175 -21.23 -5.51 -15.20
CA ALA A 175 -20.23 -6.38 -14.63
C ALA A 175 -20.84 -7.37 -13.62
N ARG A 176 -21.70 -6.90 -12.70
CA ARG A 176 -22.35 -7.77 -11.71
C ARG A 176 -23.30 -8.78 -12.35
N GLU A 177 -24.07 -8.37 -13.36
CA GLU A 177 -25.00 -9.26 -14.08
C GLU A 177 -24.28 -10.38 -14.84
N ASN A 178 -23.00 -10.18 -15.17
CA ASN A 178 -22.13 -11.17 -15.80
C ASN A 178 -21.12 -11.80 -14.82
N ASP A 179 -21.40 -11.75 -13.51
CA ASP A 179 -20.60 -12.34 -12.43
C ASP A 179 -19.13 -11.87 -12.35
N PHE A 180 -18.85 -10.65 -12.84
CA PHE A 180 -17.54 -10.01 -12.68
C PHE A 180 -17.45 -9.13 -11.43
N LEU A 181 -16.26 -9.10 -10.84
CA LEU A 181 -15.85 -8.18 -9.79
C LEU A 181 -15.15 -6.97 -10.39
N ILE A 182 -15.75 -5.78 -10.26
CA ILE A 182 -15.11 -4.52 -10.66
C ILE A 182 -14.19 -3.99 -9.56
N PHE A 183 -12.98 -3.59 -9.93
CA PHE A 183 -12.02 -2.88 -9.09
C PHE A 183 -11.64 -1.53 -9.71
N ARG A 184 -12.04 -0.44 -9.04
CA ARG A 184 -11.76 0.93 -9.48
C ARG A 184 -10.49 1.47 -8.81
N VAL A 185 -9.46 1.67 -9.61
CA VAL A 185 -8.16 2.20 -9.19
C VAL A 185 -8.24 3.71 -9.14
N ASN A 186 -8.03 4.30 -7.96
CA ASN A 186 -7.99 5.74 -7.80
C ASN A 186 -6.57 6.24 -7.51
N LEU A 187 -6.33 7.54 -7.67
CA LEU A 187 -5.03 8.19 -7.49
C LEU A 187 -4.40 8.03 -6.09
N GLN A 188 -5.17 7.58 -5.09
CA GLN A 188 -4.67 7.36 -3.72
C GLN A 188 -4.17 5.93 -3.48
N MET A 189 -4.46 5.00 -4.40
CA MET A 189 -4.00 3.62 -4.34
C MET A 189 -2.58 3.49 -4.90
N ASP A 190 -1.92 2.37 -4.57
CA ASP A 190 -0.70 1.94 -5.22
C ASP A 190 -0.80 0.50 -5.77
N ILE A 191 0.26 0.02 -6.41
CA ILE A 191 0.29 -1.30 -7.06
C ILE A 191 -0.01 -2.45 -6.09
N ILE A 192 0.33 -2.32 -4.81
CA ILE A 192 0.08 -3.39 -3.83
C ILE A 192 -1.39 -3.46 -3.47
N ASP A 193 -2.10 -2.33 -3.40
CA ASP A 193 -3.55 -2.36 -3.16
C ASP A 193 -4.27 -3.15 -4.26
N ILE A 194 -3.82 -2.98 -5.51
CA ILE A 194 -4.30 -3.75 -6.67
C ILE A 194 -3.95 -5.24 -6.50
N ILE A 195 -2.70 -5.57 -6.19
CA ILE A 195 -2.25 -6.95 -6.00
C ILE A 195 -3.03 -7.65 -4.87
N LEU A 196 -3.20 -6.99 -3.72
CA LEU A 196 -3.97 -7.54 -2.60
C LEU A 196 -5.43 -7.79 -2.98
N PHE A 197 -6.02 -6.91 -3.79
CA PHE A 197 -7.36 -7.15 -4.32
C PHE A 197 -7.40 -8.37 -5.23
N ILE A 198 -6.40 -8.54 -6.12
CA ILE A 198 -6.28 -9.73 -6.98
C ILE A 198 -6.15 -10.99 -6.13
N GLU A 199 -5.22 -11.05 -5.18
CA GLU A 199 -4.98 -12.21 -4.31
C GLU A 199 -6.23 -12.64 -3.53
N LYS A 200 -7.07 -11.68 -3.12
CA LYS A 200 -8.29 -11.97 -2.37
C LYS A 200 -9.41 -12.55 -3.25
N ASN A 201 -9.40 -12.29 -4.56
CA ASN A 201 -10.58 -12.48 -5.41
C ASN A 201 -10.35 -13.37 -6.65
N ALA A 202 -9.09 -13.55 -7.06
CA ALA A 202 -8.68 -14.42 -8.16
C ALA A 202 -8.63 -15.88 -7.70
#